data_AF-A0A8S9WET6-F1
#
_entry.id   AF-A0A8S9WET6-F1
#
_cell.length_a   1.000
_cell.length_b   1.000
_cell.length_c   1.000
_cell.angle_alpha   90.00
_cell.angle_beta   90.00
_cell.angle_gamma   90.00
#
_symmetry.space_group_name_H-M   'P 1'
#
loop_
_entity.id
_entity.type
_entity.pdbx_description
1 polymer ?
#
loop_
_entity_poly.entity_id
_entity_poly.type
_entity_poly.pdbx_seq_one_letter_code
_entity_poly.pdbx_strand_id
1 'polypeptide(L)'
;MKNDLNTLLPELRKIHSDFKQIAVDTIEVAEWVRWKCEYGCRAYGKHMTCPPYTPRPEETRKLLSCYENALITRFADVQPNEDVPPAHIHHFLWDAIFKMHNTMFELERHTFLLGYYKAFAMAALPCTYCRDCLPEREGFELDYAAKRFCEHQDKARPSMEACGIDVFKTVRTAGYELEVCPSSRAKITFFGLLLIE
;
A
#
# COMPACT_ATOMS: atom_id res chain seq x y z
N MET A 1 22.71 16.94 4.88
CA MET A 1 21.92 18.02 4.24
C MET A 1 20.61 17.38 3.83
N LYS A 2 19.47 17.75 4.43
CA LYS A 2 18.17 17.30 3.91
C LYS A 2 18.03 17.93 2.53
N ASN A 3 17.87 17.10 1.50
CA ASN A 3 17.50 17.61 0.18
C ASN A 3 16.12 18.27 0.30
N ASP A 4 15.93 19.43 -0.31
CA ASP A 4 14.62 20.07 -0.40
C ASP A 4 13.65 19.17 -1.19
N LEU A 5 12.35 19.21 -0.92
CA LEU A 5 11.35 18.42 -1.68
C LEU A 5 11.43 18.75 -3.18
N ASN A 6 11.78 19.98 -3.52
CA ASN A 6 12.01 20.41 -4.90
C ASN A 6 13.10 19.61 -5.63
N THR A 7 14.08 19.04 -4.92
CA THR A 7 15.09 18.17 -5.52
C THR A 7 14.74 16.69 -5.43
N LEU A 8 13.92 16.28 -4.45
CA LEU A 8 13.43 14.90 -4.31
C LEU A 8 12.45 14.52 -5.42
N LEU A 9 11.42 15.33 -5.67
CA LEU A 9 10.33 14.96 -6.59
C LEU A 9 10.81 14.66 -8.03
N PRO A 10 11.76 15.42 -8.63
CA PRO A 10 12.32 15.08 -9.93
C PRO A 10 13.03 13.73 -9.96
N GLU A 11 13.71 13.32 -8.88
CA GLU A 11 14.36 12.02 -8.79
C GLU A 11 13.32 10.88 -8.71
N LEU A 12 12.28 11.07 -7.90
CA LEU A 12 11.20 10.08 -7.79
C LEU A 12 10.42 9.90 -9.09
N ARG A 13 10.28 10.96 -9.91
CA ARG A 13 9.65 10.88 -11.24
C ARG A 13 10.39 9.96 -12.22
N LYS A 14 11.67 9.68 -11.99
CA LYS A 14 12.43 8.69 -12.78
C LYS A 14 12.00 7.25 -12.47
N ILE A 15 11.44 7.02 -11.28
CA ILE A 15 10.94 5.72 -10.82
C ILE A 15 9.46 5.56 -11.17
N HIS A 16 8.64 6.56 -10.84
CA HIS A 16 7.21 6.59 -11.15
C HIS A 16 6.74 8.02 -11.36
N SER A 17 6.09 8.32 -12.48
CA SER A 17 5.79 9.71 -12.86
C SER A 17 4.45 10.23 -12.35
N ASP A 18 3.50 9.36 -12.02
CA ASP A 18 2.13 9.75 -11.64
C ASP A 18 1.97 9.72 -10.11
N PHE A 19 2.25 10.85 -9.49
CA PHE A 19 1.99 11.08 -8.08
C PHE A 19 1.68 12.55 -7.79
N LYS A 20 1.04 12.80 -6.64
CA LYS A 20 0.79 14.13 -6.10
C LYS A 20 1.29 14.23 -4.67
N GLN A 21 1.93 15.35 -4.34
CA GLN A 21 2.26 15.70 -2.96
C GLN A 21 1.00 16.16 -2.22
N ILE A 22 0.84 15.70 -0.99
CA ILE A 22 -0.22 16.10 -0.06
C ILE A 22 0.39 16.38 1.31
N ALA A 23 -0.31 17.18 2.13
CA ALA A 23 -0.02 17.28 3.56
C ALA A 23 -0.58 16.05 4.27
N VAL A 24 0.14 15.52 5.27
CA VAL A 24 -0.23 14.28 5.96
C VAL A 24 -1.54 14.40 6.74
N ASP A 25 -1.89 15.60 7.21
CA ASP A 25 -3.15 15.88 7.88
C ASP A 25 -4.40 15.71 7.00
N THR A 26 -4.21 15.62 5.67
CA THR A 26 -5.27 15.30 4.71
C THR A 26 -5.52 13.79 4.53
N ILE A 27 -4.70 12.94 5.15
CA ILE A 27 -4.83 11.48 5.10
C ILE A 27 -5.89 11.02 6.10
N GLU A 28 -6.89 10.30 5.61
CA GLU A 28 -8.08 9.97 6.37
C GLU A 28 -7.99 8.55 6.91
N VAL A 29 -8.00 8.40 8.23
CA VAL A 29 -7.94 7.10 8.92
C VAL A 29 -9.27 6.83 9.63
N ALA A 30 -9.95 5.75 9.26
CA ALA A 30 -11.28 5.45 9.77
C ALA A 30 -11.45 4.00 10.23
N GLU A 31 -12.12 3.81 11.37
CA GLU A 31 -12.32 2.49 11.98
C GLU A 31 -13.06 1.53 11.05
N TRP A 32 -14.06 2.03 10.31
CA TRP A 32 -14.87 1.21 9.40
C TRP A 32 -14.04 0.52 8.31
N VAL A 33 -12.88 1.06 7.95
CA VAL A 33 -11.97 0.45 6.96
C VAL A 33 -11.48 -0.91 7.48
N ARG A 34 -11.15 -1.01 8.78
CA ARG A 34 -10.79 -2.28 9.40
C ARG A 34 -11.94 -3.28 9.35
N TRP A 35 -13.17 -2.86 9.60
CA TRP A 35 -14.36 -3.72 9.49
C TRP A 35 -14.56 -4.25 8.07
N LYS A 36 -14.30 -3.46 7.04
CA LYS A 36 -14.33 -3.93 5.64
C LYS A 36 -13.25 -4.96 5.36
N CYS A 37 -12.05 -4.82 5.91
CA CYS A 37 -11.02 -5.86 5.81
C CYS A 37 -11.45 -7.14 6.53
N GLU A 38 -11.90 -7.06 7.78
CA GLU A 38 -12.25 -8.22 8.63
C GLU A 38 -13.43 -9.02 8.09
N TYR A 39 -14.48 -8.34 7.61
CA TYR A 39 -15.75 -8.98 7.26
C TYR A 39 -16.07 -8.96 5.76
N GLY A 40 -15.35 -8.16 4.98
CA GLY A 40 -15.60 -7.99 3.54
C GLY A 40 -14.52 -8.57 2.63
N CYS A 41 -13.33 -8.87 3.15
CA CYS A 41 -12.20 -9.29 2.33
C CYS A 41 -11.92 -10.80 2.44
N ARG A 42 -11.91 -11.50 1.31
CA ARG A 42 -11.54 -12.94 1.24
C ARG A 42 -10.06 -13.21 1.52
N ALA A 43 -9.24 -12.16 1.59
CA ALA A 43 -7.81 -12.21 1.88
C ALA A 43 -7.47 -11.84 3.34
N TYR A 44 -8.47 -11.57 4.18
CA TYR A 44 -8.25 -11.28 5.61
C TYR A 44 -7.48 -12.43 6.27
N GLY A 45 -6.43 -12.10 7.02
CA GLY A 45 -5.59 -13.07 7.72
C GLY A 45 -4.68 -13.93 6.83
N LYS A 46 -4.65 -13.70 5.49
CA LYS A 46 -3.86 -14.55 4.58
C LYS A 46 -2.45 -14.03 4.28
N HIS A 47 -2.22 -12.72 4.40
CA HIS A 47 -0.93 -12.11 4.08
C HIS A 47 -0.39 -11.28 5.24
N MET A 48 0.92 -11.33 5.49
CA MET A 48 1.60 -10.52 6.51
C MET A 48 1.49 -9.00 6.31
N THR A 49 1.09 -8.56 5.12
CA THR A 49 0.82 -7.16 4.74
C THR A 49 -0.66 -6.79 4.87
N CYS A 50 -1.46 -7.67 5.46
CA CYS A 50 -2.88 -7.48 5.77
C CYS A 50 -3.18 -7.69 7.25
N PRO A 51 -4.35 -7.24 7.74
CA PRO A 51 -4.76 -7.51 9.11
C PRO A 51 -4.93 -9.03 9.35
N PRO A 52 -4.65 -9.53 10.57
CA PRO A 52 -4.35 -8.79 11.79
C PRO A 52 -2.86 -8.41 11.97
N TYR A 53 -2.02 -8.59 10.94
CA TYR A 53 -0.57 -8.37 11.03
C TYR A 53 -0.14 -6.92 10.76
N THR A 54 -1.06 -6.05 10.37
CA THR A 54 -0.81 -4.63 10.08
C THR A 54 -1.33 -3.70 11.18
N PRO A 55 -0.79 -2.47 11.27
CA PRO A 55 -1.23 -1.49 12.26
C PRO A 55 -2.75 -1.30 12.26
N ARG A 56 -3.33 -1.21 13.46
CA ARG A 56 -4.71 -0.77 13.67
C ARG A 56 -4.85 0.72 13.33
N PRO A 57 -6.08 1.20 13.05
CA PRO A 57 -6.33 2.62 12.77
C PRO A 57 -5.70 3.58 13.80
N GLU A 58 -5.74 3.26 15.10
CA GLU A 58 -5.09 4.07 16.14
C GLU A 58 -3.56 4.14 15.97
N GLU A 59 -2.91 3.01 15.71
CA GLU A 59 -1.47 2.94 15.48
C GLU A 59 -1.07 3.67 14.19
N THR A 60 -1.90 3.59 13.14
CA THR A 60 -1.72 4.36 11.91
C THR A 60 -1.79 5.86 12.16
N ARG A 61 -2.75 6.35 12.96
CA ARG A 61 -2.82 7.78 13.31
C ARG A 61 -1.56 8.24 14.04
N LYS A 62 -1.06 7.43 14.98
CA LYS A 62 0.20 7.69 15.68
C LYS A 62 1.38 7.76 14.72
N LEU A 63 1.47 6.81 13.78
CA LEU A 63 2.50 6.83 12.72
C LEU A 63 2.42 8.11 11.89
N LEU A 64 1.23 8.48 11.39
CA LEU A 64 1.03 9.68 10.57
C LEU A 64 1.45 10.96 11.30
N SER A 65 1.24 11.05 12.61
CA SER A 65 1.64 12.23 13.41
C SER A 65 3.17 12.50 13.42
N CYS A 66 3.97 11.54 12.95
CA CYS A 66 5.42 11.68 12.82
C CYS A 66 5.87 12.31 11.49
N TYR A 67 4.96 12.70 10.59
CA TYR A 67 5.26 13.16 9.23
C TYR A 67 4.50 14.45 8.88
N GLU A 68 5.08 15.28 8.03
CA GLU A 68 4.44 16.49 7.50
C GLU A 68 3.97 16.29 6.05
N ASN A 69 4.74 15.56 5.24
CA ASN A 69 4.52 15.42 3.80
C ASN A 69 4.22 13.97 3.38
N ALA A 70 3.45 13.80 2.31
CA ALA A 70 3.30 12.50 1.68
C ALA A 70 3.09 12.62 0.17
N LEU A 71 3.31 11.52 -0.54
CA LEU A 71 2.92 11.37 -1.94
C LEU A 71 1.81 10.32 -2.06
N ILE A 72 0.75 10.66 -2.78
CA ILE A 72 -0.20 9.70 -3.31
C ILE A 72 0.26 9.31 -4.71
N THR A 73 0.57 8.04 -4.93
CA THR A 73 1.08 7.50 -6.19
C THR A 73 -0.04 6.75 -6.90
N ARG A 74 -0.36 7.11 -8.14
CA ARG A 74 -1.44 6.48 -8.91
C ARG A 74 -0.90 5.47 -9.91
N PHE A 75 -1.54 4.31 -9.99
CA PHE A 75 -1.28 3.28 -11.00
C PHE A 75 -2.55 3.08 -11.82
N ALA A 76 -2.67 3.76 -12.95
CA ALA A 76 -3.86 3.74 -13.81
C ALA A 76 -3.84 2.60 -14.85
N ASP A 77 -2.66 2.14 -15.27
CA ASP A 77 -2.49 1.09 -16.28
C ASP A 77 -2.43 -0.31 -15.65
N VAL A 78 -3.38 -0.62 -14.78
CA VAL A 78 -3.50 -1.94 -14.16
C VAL A 78 -3.99 -2.92 -15.22
N GLN A 79 -3.10 -3.81 -15.66
CA GLN A 79 -3.42 -4.89 -16.59
C GLN A 79 -3.66 -6.18 -15.78
N PRO A 80 -4.89 -6.74 -15.82
CA PRO A 80 -5.15 -8.00 -15.18
C PRO A 80 -4.65 -9.19 -16.00
N ASN A 81 -4.53 -10.34 -15.34
CA ASN A 81 -4.40 -11.63 -15.99
C ASN A 81 -5.80 -12.17 -16.33
N GLU A 82 -6.21 -12.02 -17.58
CA GLU A 82 -7.54 -12.44 -18.08
C GLU A 82 -7.75 -13.97 -18.07
N ASP A 83 -6.70 -14.78 -17.87
CA ASP A 83 -6.83 -16.24 -17.69
C ASP A 83 -7.38 -16.60 -16.31
N VAL A 84 -7.42 -15.65 -15.36
CA VAL A 84 -7.94 -15.85 -14.02
C VAL A 84 -9.33 -15.20 -13.89
N PRO A 85 -10.34 -15.90 -13.34
CA PRO A 85 -11.65 -15.28 -13.11
C PRO A 85 -11.54 -14.07 -12.16
N PRO A 86 -12.19 -12.92 -12.46
CA PRO A 86 -12.13 -11.73 -11.62
C PRO A 86 -12.61 -11.91 -10.17
N ALA A 87 -13.37 -12.96 -9.89
CA ALA A 87 -13.76 -13.35 -8.52
C ALA A 87 -12.54 -13.69 -7.64
N HIS A 88 -11.42 -14.08 -8.24
CA HIS A 88 -10.12 -14.29 -7.60
C HIS A 88 -9.23 -13.06 -7.76
N ILE A 89 -9.73 -11.89 -7.33
CA ILE A 89 -9.14 -10.56 -7.59
C ILE A 89 -7.62 -10.48 -7.35
N HIS A 90 -7.11 -11.17 -6.33
CA HIS A 90 -5.68 -11.16 -5.99
C HIS A 90 -4.82 -11.87 -7.04
N HIS A 91 -5.29 -13.00 -7.59
CA HIS A 91 -4.61 -13.71 -8.68
C HIS A 91 -4.88 -13.04 -10.03
N PHE A 92 -6.08 -12.49 -10.21
CA PHE A 92 -6.46 -11.70 -11.39
C PHE A 92 -5.56 -10.46 -11.55
N LEU A 93 -5.07 -9.87 -10.45
CA LEU A 93 -4.23 -8.67 -10.47
C LEU A 93 -2.79 -8.94 -10.05
N TRP A 94 -2.34 -10.20 -10.05
CA TRP A 94 -1.11 -10.63 -9.40
C TRP A 94 0.13 -9.81 -9.82
N ASP A 95 0.34 -9.69 -11.13
CA ASP A 95 1.49 -8.99 -11.71
C ASP A 95 1.42 -7.48 -11.51
N ALA A 96 0.20 -6.91 -11.58
CA ALA A 96 -0.01 -5.49 -11.33
C ALA A 96 0.26 -5.13 -9.86
N ILE A 97 -0.17 -5.98 -8.93
CA ILE A 97 0.14 -5.85 -7.50
C ILE A 97 1.66 -5.97 -7.29
N PHE A 98 2.31 -6.95 -7.92
CA PHE A 98 3.76 -7.15 -7.80
C PHE A 98 4.54 -5.93 -8.27
N LYS A 99 4.19 -5.41 -9.45
CA LYS A 99 4.77 -4.19 -10.01
C LYS A 99 4.58 -3.01 -9.06
N MET A 100 3.36 -2.79 -8.57
CA MET A 100 3.06 -1.70 -7.65
C MET A 100 3.87 -1.79 -6.36
N HIS A 101 3.89 -2.96 -5.70
CA HIS A 101 4.64 -3.14 -4.44
C HIS A 101 6.14 -2.90 -4.65
N ASN A 102 6.73 -3.39 -5.75
CA ASN A 102 8.13 -3.09 -6.08
C ASN A 102 8.36 -1.60 -6.34
N THR A 103 7.49 -0.94 -7.11
CA THR A 103 7.61 0.51 -7.35
C THR A 103 7.54 1.30 -6.04
N MET A 104 6.61 0.97 -5.15
CA MET A 104 6.49 1.63 -3.85
C MET A 104 7.71 1.40 -2.96
N PHE A 105 8.27 0.19 -2.95
CA PHE A 105 9.51 -0.11 -2.24
C PHE A 105 10.70 0.67 -2.82
N GLU A 106 10.84 0.74 -4.15
CA GLU A 106 11.91 1.51 -4.80
C GLU A 106 11.79 3.02 -4.51
N LEU A 107 10.57 3.57 -4.52
CA LEU A 107 10.32 4.95 -4.12
C LEU A 107 10.74 5.21 -2.67
N GLU A 108 10.36 4.33 -1.74
CA GLU A 108 10.78 4.42 -0.33
C GLU A 108 12.31 4.35 -0.20
N ARG A 109 12.94 3.33 -0.77
CA ARG A 109 14.38 3.10 -0.73
C ARG A 109 15.14 4.30 -1.29
N HIS A 110 14.70 4.82 -2.43
CA HIS A 110 15.35 5.98 -3.05
C HIS A 110 15.20 7.24 -2.21
N THR A 111 14.01 7.48 -1.65
CA THR A 111 13.75 8.62 -0.75
C THR A 111 14.60 8.54 0.52
N PHE A 112 14.73 7.34 1.10
CA PHE A 112 15.61 7.07 2.23
C PHE A 112 17.07 7.38 1.92
N LEU A 113 17.58 6.90 0.77
CA LEU A 113 18.98 7.12 0.34
C LEU A 113 19.30 8.59 0.06
N LEU A 114 18.28 9.42 -0.23
CA LEU A 114 18.42 10.87 -0.39
C LEU A 114 18.35 11.65 0.93
N GLY A 115 18.32 10.97 2.07
CA GLY A 115 18.41 11.56 3.40
C GLY A 115 17.09 11.76 4.14
N TYR A 116 15.97 11.33 3.56
CA TYR A 116 14.66 11.31 4.22
C TYR A 116 14.51 10.00 5.01
N TYR A 117 15.21 9.90 6.14
CA TYR A 117 15.41 8.63 6.84
C TYR A 117 14.14 8.02 7.45
N LYS A 118 13.07 8.82 7.66
CA LYS A 118 11.76 8.28 8.06
C LYS A 118 10.91 7.74 6.91
N ALA A 119 11.35 7.81 5.65
CA ALA A 119 10.54 7.42 4.50
C ALA A 119 9.88 6.05 4.68
N PHE A 120 8.57 5.98 4.44
CA PHE A 120 7.81 4.74 4.60
C PHE A 120 6.69 4.65 3.58
N ALA A 121 6.65 3.57 2.81
CA ALA A 121 5.64 3.32 1.80
C ALA A 121 4.55 2.37 2.30
N MET A 122 3.34 2.61 1.80
CA MET A 122 2.20 1.71 1.83
C MET A 122 1.70 1.50 0.41
N ALA A 123 1.29 0.27 0.10
CA ALA A 123 0.81 -0.09 -1.24
C ALA A 123 -0.72 -0.20 -1.28
N ALA A 124 -1.26 -0.91 -2.26
CA ALA A 124 -2.65 -1.39 -2.29
C ALA A 124 -2.65 -2.91 -2.41
N LEU A 125 -3.70 -3.54 -1.87
CA LEU A 125 -3.92 -4.99 -1.88
C LEU A 125 -2.81 -5.79 -1.14
N PRO A 126 -3.07 -7.07 -0.81
CA PRO A 126 -2.04 -7.94 -0.23
C PRO A 126 -0.87 -8.14 -1.20
N CYS A 127 0.36 -8.12 -0.69
CA CYS A 127 1.55 -8.30 -1.54
C CYS A 127 1.57 -9.68 -2.25
N THR A 128 2.20 -9.74 -3.43
CA THR A 128 2.26 -10.92 -4.31
C THR A 128 3.70 -11.44 -4.51
N TYR A 129 4.60 -11.16 -3.56
CA TYR A 129 6.00 -11.55 -3.67
C TYR A 129 6.25 -13.06 -3.59
N CYS A 130 5.37 -13.78 -2.88
CA CYS A 130 5.45 -15.22 -2.69
C CYS A 130 4.16 -15.86 -3.20
N ARG A 131 4.23 -17.11 -3.65
CA ARG A 131 3.06 -17.88 -4.11
C ARG A 131 2.06 -18.10 -2.98
N ASP A 132 2.58 -18.49 -1.81
CA ASP A 132 1.84 -18.67 -0.57
C ASP A 132 2.53 -17.88 0.55
N CYS A 133 1.79 -16.99 1.21
CA CYS A 133 2.29 -16.21 2.32
C CYS A 133 2.30 -17.05 3.60
N LEU A 134 3.14 -16.67 4.58
CA LEU A 134 3.29 -17.41 5.84
C LEU A 134 1.94 -17.82 6.49
N PRO A 135 0.92 -16.94 6.60
CA PRO A 135 -0.35 -17.31 7.21
C PRO A 135 -1.14 -18.40 6.51
N GLU A 136 -0.87 -18.65 5.22
CA GLU A 136 -1.52 -19.70 4.44
C GLU A 136 -0.77 -21.04 4.49
N ARG A 137 0.41 -21.08 5.10
CA ARG A 137 1.21 -22.31 5.22
C ARG A 137 0.67 -23.19 6.34
N GLU A 138 0.71 -24.50 6.12
CA GLU A 138 0.29 -25.49 7.11
C GLU A 138 1.14 -25.36 8.38
N GLY A 139 0.47 -25.41 9.55
CA GLY A 139 1.14 -25.26 10.84
C GLY A 139 1.62 -23.85 11.17
N PHE A 140 1.21 -22.83 10.41
CA PHE A 140 1.51 -21.44 10.77
C PHE A 140 0.80 -21.05 12.08
N GLU A 141 1.60 -20.71 13.08
CA GLU A 141 1.13 -20.09 14.31
C GLU A 141 1.42 -18.59 14.29
N LEU A 142 0.40 -17.80 14.59
CA LEU A 142 0.54 -16.37 14.74
C LEU A 142 1.22 -16.05 16.09
N ASP A 143 2.48 -15.60 16.03
CA ASP A 143 3.17 -14.97 17.16
C ASP A 143 3.62 -13.53 16.82
N TYR A 144 4.07 -12.78 17.84
CA TYR A 144 4.53 -11.40 17.69
C TYR A 144 5.76 -11.26 16.77
N ALA A 145 6.54 -12.33 16.59
CA ALA A 145 7.78 -12.36 15.84
C ALA A 145 7.61 -13.00 14.45
N ALA A 146 6.42 -13.46 14.06
CA ALA A 146 6.20 -14.28 12.88
C ALA A 146 6.63 -13.59 11.58
N LYS A 147 6.62 -12.26 11.57
CA LYS A 147 7.17 -11.45 10.47
C LYS A 147 8.66 -11.71 10.17
N ARG A 148 9.45 -12.17 11.16
CA ARG A 148 10.89 -12.52 10.97
C ARG A 148 11.12 -13.64 9.98
N PHE A 149 10.08 -14.44 9.70
CA PHE A 149 10.16 -15.55 8.76
C PHE A 149 9.74 -15.13 7.35
N CYS A 150 9.32 -13.88 7.14
CA CYS A 150 8.94 -13.41 5.81
C CYS A 150 10.20 -13.35 4.93
N GLU A 151 10.21 -14.12 3.85
CA GLU A 151 11.30 -14.15 2.86
C GLU A 151 11.53 -12.81 2.14
N HIS A 152 10.66 -11.83 2.39
CA HIS A 152 10.65 -10.51 1.77
C HIS A 152 10.51 -9.39 2.80
N GLN A 153 11.00 -9.60 4.03
CA GLN A 153 10.89 -8.63 5.12
C GLN A 153 11.46 -7.24 4.76
N ASP A 154 12.49 -7.20 3.92
CA ASP A 154 13.13 -5.99 3.44
C ASP A 154 12.19 -5.09 2.61
N LYS A 155 11.34 -5.71 1.78
CA LYS A 155 10.49 -5.01 0.80
C LYS A 155 8.98 -5.06 1.06
N ALA A 156 8.50 -6.00 1.87
CA ALA A 156 7.07 -6.14 2.15
C ALA A 156 6.54 -4.90 2.88
N ARG A 157 5.55 -4.23 2.29
CA ARG A 157 4.85 -3.08 2.88
C ARG A 157 3.36 -3.37 2.98
N PRO A 158 2.69 -2.90 4.05
CA PRO A 158 1.24 -3.06 4.17
C PRO A 158 0.52 -2.21 3.12
N SER A 159 -0.72 -2.55 2.84
CA SER A 159 -1.56 -1.67 2.03
C SER A 159 -2.18 -0.53 2.86
N MET A 160 -2.59 0.55 2.19
CA MET A 160 -3.27 1.68 2.83
C MET A 160 -4.53 1.23 3.58
N GLU A 161 -5.38 0.44 2.92
CA GLU A 161 -6.60 -0.08 3.50
C GLU A 161 -6.34 -1.08 4.64
N ALA A 162 -5.26 -1.87 4.54
CA ALA A 162 -4.82 -2.73 5.65
C ALA A 162 -4.39 -1.93 6.89
N CYS A 163 -3.97 -0.68 6.71
CA CYS A 163 -3.62 0.24 7.79
C CYS A 163 -4.80 1.10 8.27
N GLY A 164 -6.02 0.86 7.77
CA GLY A 164 -7.21 1.64 8.17
C GLY A 164 -7.35 2.99 7.49
N ILE A 165 -6.58 3.25 6.42
CA ILE A 165 -6.69 4.48 5.63
C ILE A 165 -7.90 4.38 4.70
N ASP A 166 -8.80 5.36 4.76
CA ASP A 166 -9.86 5.57 3.79
C ASP A 166 -9.24 6.09 2.49
N VAL A 167 -8.91 5.15 1.61
CA VAL A 167 -8.27 5.45 0.32
C VAL A 167 -9.15 6.37 -0.53
N PHE A 168 -10.47 6.15 -0.57
CA PHE A 168 -11.38 6.96 -1.38
C PHE A 168 -11.36 8.42 -0.95
N LYS A 169 -11.54 8.68 0.35
CA LYS A 169 -11.55 10.05 0.86
C LYS A 169 -10.17 10.70 0.70
N THR A 170 -9.10 9.98 1.04
CA THR A 170 -7.72 10.47 0.95
C THR A 170 -7.36 10.89 -0.49
N VAL A 171 -7.60 10.04 -1.49
CA VAL A 171 -7.19 10.35 -2.87
C VAL A 171 -8.08 11.43 -3.50
N ARG A 172 -9.34 11.55 -3.07
CA ARG A 172 -10.24 12.65 -3.48
C ARG A 172 -9.74 13.99 -2.95
N THR A 173 -9.25 14.05 -1.70
CA THR A 173 -8.61 15.26 -1.16
C THR A 173 -7.34 15.62 -1.93
N ALA A 174 -6.60 14.63 -2.44
CA ALA A 174 -5.47 14.83 -3.36
C ALA A 174 -5.90 15.27 -4.78
N GLY A 175 -7.21 15.40 -5.05
CA GLY A 175 -7.77 15.79 -6.33
C GLY A 175 -7.74 14.68 -7.39
N TYR A 176 -7.73 13.41 -6.98
CA TYR A 176 -7.99 12.28 -7.88
C TYR A 176 -9.48 11.92 -7.86
N GLU A 177 -10.01 11.53 -9.01
CA GLU A 177 -11.34 10.95 -9.11
C GLU A 177 -11.23 9.43 -8.96
N LEU A 178 -11.96 8.88 -7.99
CA LEU A 178 -12.02 7.44 -7.75
C LEU A 178 -13.45 7.07 -7.37
N GLU A 179 -14.02 6.13 -8.12
CA GLU A 179 -15.35 5.59 -7.89
C GLU A 179 -15.31 4.09 -7.67
N VAL A 180 -16.32 3.57 -6.98
CA VAL A 180 -16.48 2.13 -6.79
C VAL A 180 -16.77 1.50 -8.15
N CYS A 181 -15.96 0.50 -8.51
CA CYS A 181 -16.14 -0.24 -9.75
C CYS A 181 -17.49 -0.99 -9.74
N PRO A 182 -18.40 -0.74 -10.71
CA PRO A 182 -19.71 -1.39 -10.74
C PRO A 182 -19.66 -2.84 -11.27
N SER A 183 -18.52 -3.24 -11.84
CA SER A 183 -18.31 -4.59 -12.35
C SER A 183 -16.86 -5.03 -12.12
N SER A 184 -16.66 -6.34 -12.09
CA SER A 184 -15.32 -6.94 -11.93
C SER A 184 -14.42 -6.82 -13.16
N ARG A 185 -14.96 -6.30 -14.28
CA ARG A 185 -14.21 -6.02 -15.51
C ARG A 185 -13.96 -4.51 -15.70
N ALA A 186 -14.43 -3.67 -14.79
CA ALA A 186 -14.12 -2.26 -14.83
C ALA A 186 -12.61 -2.06 -14.66
N LYS A 187 -12.06 -1.00 -15.27
CA LYS A 187 -10.65 -0.66 -15.09
C LYS A 187 -10.40 -0.31 -13.62
N ILE A 188 -9.45 -1.00 -13.02
CA ILE A 188 -9.06 -0.79 -11.63
C ILE A 188 -7.88 0.19 -11.62
N THR A 189 -7.86 1.08 -10.64
CA THR A 189 -6.74 1.99 -10.39
C THR A 189 -6.24 1.72 -8.97
N PHE A 190 -4.92 1.55 -8.82
CA PHE A 190 -4.32 1.45 -7.49
C PHE A 190 -3.74 2.78 -7.05
N PHE A 191 -3.71 2.97 -5.74
CA PHE A 191 -3.06 4.10 -5.09
C PHE A 191 -2.12 3.60 -4.01
N GLY A 192 -0.88 4.07 -4.05
CA GLY A 192 0.09 3.91 -2.96
C GLY A 192 0.25 5.22 -2.21
N LEU A 193 0.84 5.12 -1.03
CA LEU A 193 1.18 6.25 -0.17
C LEU A 193 2.66 6.17 0.19
N LEU A 194 3.40 7.24 -0.02
CA LEU A 194 4.76 7.38 0.50
C LEU A 194 4.78 8.50 1.52
N LEU A 195 5.04 8.18 2.79
CA LEU A 195 5.25 9.16 3.85
C LEU A 195 6.67 9.73 3.75
N ILE A 196 6.77 11.05 3.82
CA ILE A 196 8.02 11.82 3.70
C ILE A 196 8.04 12.84 4.84
N GLU A 197 9.22 13.08 5.42
CA GLU A 197 9.37 13.90 6.63
C GLU A 197 8.59 15.22 6.60
#